data_AF-A0A1M5FBV8-F1
#
_entry.id   AF-A0A1M5FBV8-F1
#
_cell.length_a   1.000
_cell.length_b   1.000
_cell.length_c   1.000
_cell.angle_alpha   90.00
_cell.angle_beta   90.00
_cell.angle_gamma   90.00
#
_symmetry.space_group_name_H-M   'P 1'
#
loop_
_entity.id
_entity.type
_entity.pdbx_description
1 polymer ?
#
loop_
_entity_poly.entity_id
_entity_poly.type
_entity_poly.pdbx_seq_one_letter_code
_entity_poly.pdbx_strand_id
1 'polypeptide(L)' 'MVRRLTCPLSQNNLIYTLSSDDRALIEPHLKQVVLERGFVLEEPDQAIDLVYFPTSGVGSTVVFTDTSWTCPDLVESV' A
#
# COMPACT_ATOMS: atom_id res chain seq x y z
N MET A 1 -18.83 -11.76 -0.30
CA MET A 1 -18.73 -11.83 1.18
C MET A 1 -17.42 -11.17 1.59
N VAL A 2 -17.44 -9.91 2.03
CA VAL A 2 -16.22 -9.22 2.49
C VAL A 2 -15.83 -9.85 3.82
N ARG A 3 -14.76 -10.64 3.85
CA ARG A 3 -14.19 -11.11 5.11
C ARG A 3 -13.62 -9.89 5.81
N ARG A 4 -14.27 -9.45 6.90
CA ARG A 4 -13.62 -8.52 7.83
C ARG A 4 -12.46 -9.29 8.44
N LEU A 5 -11.25 -8.91 8.08
CA LEU A 5 -10.04 -9.42 8.69
C LEU A 5 -10.02 -8.89 10.13
N THR A 6 -10.41 -9.75 11.08
CA THR A 6 -10.39 -9.45 12.52
C THR A 6 -8.98 -9.71 13.04
N CYS A 7 -8.05 -8.82 12.71
CA CYS A 7 -6.70 -8.92 13.23
C CYS A 7 -6.61 -8.21 14.59
N PRO A 8 -5.66 -8.61 15.45
CA PRO A 8 -5.38 -7.90 16.68
C PRO A 8 -5.11 -6.42 16.41
N LEU A 9 -5.60 -5.56 17.30
CA LEU A 9 -5.22 -4.15 17.31
C LEU A 9 -3.68 -4.09 17.33
N SER A 10 -3.09 -3.26 16.47
CA SER A 10 -1.65 -3.11 16.24
C SER A 10 -0.95 -4.15 15.35
N GLN A 11 -1.68 -4.98 14.60
CA GLN A 11 -1.07 -5.85 13.57
C GLN A 11 -1.53 -5.47 12.16
N ASN A 12 -0.63 -5.62 11.20
CA ASN A 12 -0.97 -5.47 9.80
C ASN A 12 -1.71 -6.73 9.30
N ASN A 13 -2.88 -6.53 8.69
CA ASN A 13 -3.73 -7.62 8.23
C ASN A 13 -3.05 -8.51 7.19
N LEU A 14 -2.30 -7.93 6.26
CA LEU A 14 -1.68 -8.67 5.16
C LEU A 14 -0.67 -9.67 5.71
N ILE A 15 0.25 -9.21 6.57
CA ILE A 15 1.25 -10.06 7.21
C ILE A 15 0.61 -11.11 8.14
N TYR A 16 -0.44 -10.73 8.88
CA TYR A 16 -1.13 -11.64 9.79
C TYR A 16 -1.82 -12.80 9.07
N THR A 17 -2.39 -12.55 7.89
CA THR A 17 -3.12 -13.56 7.12
C THR A 17 -2.25 -14.55 6.35
N LEU A 18 -0.95 -14.32 6.30
CA LEU A 18 -0.01 -15.26 5.68
C LEU A 18 0.03 -16.58 6.45
N SER A 19 0.40 -17.65 5.74
CA SER A 19 0.74 -18.92 6.39
C SER A 19 1.92 -18.73 7.33
N SER A 20 2.11 -19.63 8.30
CA SER A 20 3.28 -19.60 9.19
C SER A 20 4.59 -19.63 8.41
N ASP A 21 4.62 -20.41 7.33
CA ASP A 21 5.82 -20.67 6.55
C ASP A 21 6.18 -19.45 5.72
N ASP A 22 5.19 -18.82 5.07
CA ASP A 22 5.40 -17.57 4.32
C ASP A 22 5.80 -16.41 5.24
N ARG A 23 5.16 -16.32 6.42
CA ARG A 23 5.48 -15.28 7.39
C ARG A 23 6.91 -15.41 7.90
N ALA A 24 7.38 -16.63 8.14
CA ALA A 24 8.75 -16.90 8.57
C ALA A 24 9.81 -16.47 7.55
N LEU A 25 9.48 -16.43 6.25
CA LEU A 25 10.39 -15.92 5.21
C LEU A 25 10.52 -14.40 5.23
N ILE A 26 9.46 -13.69 5.66
CA ILE A 26 9.40 -12.22 5.62
C ILE A 26 9.84 -11.60 6.94
N GLU A 27 9.53 -12.22 8.09
CA GLU A 27 9.87 -11.76 9.44
C GLU A 27 11.32 -11.24 9.59
N PRO A 28 12.37 -11.92 9.07
CA PRO A 28 13.75 -11.45 9.19
C PRO A 28 14.04 -10.12 8.47
N HIS A 29 13.22 -9.75 7.49
CA HIS A 29 13.37 -8.54 6.69
C HIS A 29 12.48 -7.39 7.18
N LEU A 30 11.59 -7.65 8.15
CA LEU A 30 10.72 -6.63 8.71
C LEU A 30 11.43 -5.87 9.83
N LYS A 31 11.31 -4.54 9.76
CA LYS A 31 11.78 -3.64 10.82
C LYS A 31 10.64 -2.74 11.26
N GLN A 32 10.41 -2.69 12.57
CA GLN A 32 9.47 -1.72 13.14
C GLN A 32 10.06 -0.32 13.05
N VAL A 33 9.32 0.60 12.43
CA VAL A 33 9.71 1.99 12.25
C VAL A 33 8.56 2.92 12.64
N VAL A 34 8.90 4.07 13.19
CA VAL A 34 7.95 5.16 13.46
C VAL A 34 8.08 6.15 12.31
N LEU A 35 6.98 6.40 11.60
CA LEU A 35 6.94 7.41 10.54
C LEU A 35 6.46 8.72 11.15
N GLU A 36 7.18 9.80 10.86
CA GLU A 36 6.78 11.13 11.29
C GLU A 36 5.53 11.62 10.53
N ARG A 37 4.80 12.54 11.13
CA ARG A 37 3.63 13.13 10.47
C ARG A 37 4.10 13.91 9.23
N GLY A 38 3.47 13.63 8.08
CA GLY A 38 3.83 14.26 6.82
C GLY A 38 5.04 13.62 6.14
N PHE A 39 5.50 12.47 6.62
CA PHE A 39 6.54 11.69 5.94
C PHE A 39 6.07 11.28 4.53
N VAL A 40 6.89 11.58 3.52
CA VAL A 40 6.65 11.20 2.14
C VAL A 40 7.12 9.75 1.95
N LEU A 41 6.18 8.85 1.70
CA LEU A 41 6.43 7.41 1.54
C LEU A 41 6.98 7.05 0.16
N GLU A 42 6.51 7.75 -0.87
CA GLU A 42 6.83 7.50 -2.27
C GLU A 42 6.74 8.83 -3.02
N GLU A 43 7.62 9.00 -4.01
CA GLU A 43 7.55 10.10 -4.97
C GLU A 43 7.23 9.55 -6.36
N PRO A 44 6.44 10.27 -7.18
CA PRO A 44 6.19 9.87 -8.56
C PRO A 44 7.50 9.67 -9.32
N ASP A 45 7.51 8.66 -10.20
CA ASP A 45 8.63 8.31 -11.07
C ASP A 45 9.93 7.91 -10.36
N GLN A 46 9.90 7.69 -9.03
CA GLN A 46 11.00 7.10 -8.29
C GLN A 46 10.85 5.58 -8.14
N ALA A 47 11.99 4.89 -8.08
CA ALA A 47 12.01 3.46 -7.81
C ALA A 47 11.53 3.16 -6.38
N ILE A 48 10.85 2.03 -6.20
CA ILE A 48 10.41 1.57 -4.88
C ILE A 48 11.58 0.86 -4.20
N ASP A 49 12.14 1.51 -3.18
CA ASP A 49 13.23 0.93 -2.39
C ASP A 49 12.72 0.11 -1.19
N LEU A 50 11.60 0.53 -0.60
CA LEU A 50 11.07 -0.02 0.65
C LEU A 50 9.55 -0.16 0.59
N VAL A 51 9.05 -1.20 1.27
CA VAL A 51 7.61 -1.44 1.44
C VAL A 51 7.25 -1.32 2.90
N TYR A 52 6.23 -0.51 3.18
CA TYR A 52 5.73 -0.28 4.54
C TYR A 52 4.43 -1.04 4.78
N PHE A 53 4.30 -1.64 5.97
CA PHE A 53 3.09 -2.31 6.43
C PHE A 53 2.50 -1.56 7.62
N PRO A 54 1.58 -0.59 7.40
CA PRO A 54 1.05 0.23 8.48
C PRO A 54 0.33 -0.64 9.53
N THR A 55 0.65 -0.40 10.80
CA THR A 55 -0.03 -1.00 11.96
C THR A 55 -0.99 -0.04 12.64
N SER A 56 -0.81 1.27 12.43
CA SER A 56 -1.65 2.36 12.93
C SER A 56 -1.43 3.63 12.11
N GLY A 57 -2.34 4.60 12.25
CA GLY A 57 -2.27 5.87 11.52
C GLY A 57 -3.01 5.85 10.19
N VAL A 58 -2.83 6.91 9.39
CA VAL A 58 -3.41 7.06 8.06
C VAL A 58 -2.38 7.68 7.12
N GLY A 59 -2.34 7.17 5.90
CA GLY A 59 -1.58 7.75 4.79
C GLY A 59 -2.52 8.20 3.68
N SER A 60 -2.05 9.10 2.82
CA SER A 60 -2.75 9.52 1.61
C SER A 60 -1.80 9.39 0.44
N THR A 61 -2.25 8.69 -0.60
CA THR A 61 -1.56 8.64 -1.90
C THR A 61 -2.31 9.57 -2.84
N VAL A 62 -1.57 10.43 -3.52
CA VAL A 62 -2.10 11.34 -4.55
C VAL A 62 -1.41 11.00 -5.86
N VAL A 63 -2.20 10.84 -6.91
CA VAL A 63 -1.70 10.56 -8.26
C VAL A 63 -2.11 11.72 -9.15
N PHE A 64 -1.16 12.21 -9.94
CA PHE A 64 -1.42 13.21 -10.97
C PHE A 64 -1.62 12.51 -12.30
N THR A 65 -2.73 12.78 -12.97
CA THR A 65 -2.97 12.34 -14.34
C THR A 65 -2.75 13.51 -15.27
N ASP A 66 -1.94 13.33 -16.31
CA ASP A 66 -1.87 14.33 -17.38
C ASP A 66 -3.17 14.32 -18.18
N THR A 67 -3.90 15.44 -18.15
CA THR A 67 -5.14 15.62 -18.93
C THR A 67 -4.88 15.93 -20.40
N SER A 68 -3.62 16.02 -20.84
CA SER A 68 -3.27 16.29 -22.25
C SER A 68 -3.42 15.06 -23.17
N TRP A 69 -3.56 13.84 -22.61
CA TRP A 69 -3.94 12.66 -23.38
C TRP A 69 -5.46 12.61 -23.59
N THR A 70 -5.93 13.11 -24.73
CA THR A 70 -7.22 12.70 -25.25
C THR A 70 -7.15 11.20 -25.56
N CYS A 71 -7.82 10.37 -24.77
CA CYS A 71 -8.07 8.97 -25.12
C CYS A 71 -8.77 8.93 -26.49
N PRO A 72 -8.18 8.36 -27.56
CA PRO A 72 -8.80 8.40 -28.88
C PRO A 72 -10.05 7.51 -29.04
N ASP A 73 -10.40 6.66 -28.06
CA ASP A 73 -11.37 5.57 -28.27
C ASP A 73 -12.62 5.64 -27.36
N LEU A 74 -13.11 6.84 -27.06
CA LEU A 74 -14.52 7.02 -26.71
C LEU A 74 -15.24 7.77 -27.84
N VAL A 75 -15.27 7.17 -29.03
CA VAL A 75 -16.39 7.42 -29.94
C VAL A 75 -17.62 6.79 -29.28
N GLU A 76 -18.55 7.64 -28.84
CA GLU A 76 -19.90 7.23 -28.48
C GLU A 76 -20.48 6.36 -29.61
N SER A 77 -20.74 5.09 -29.31
CA SER A 77 -21.64 4.27 -30.10
C SER A 77 -23.07 4.80 -29.89
N VAL A 78 -23.48 5.74 -30.75
CA VAL A 78 -24.89 6.07 -31.00
C VAL A 78 -25.44 5.08 -32.02
#